data_AF-A0A2D4SAX4-F1
#
_entry.id   AF-A0A2D4SAX4-F1
#
_cell.length_a   1.000
_cell.length_b   1.000
_cell.length_c   1.000
_cell.angle_alpha   90.00
_cell.angle_beta   90.00
_cell.angle_gamma   90.00
#
_symmetry.space_group_name_H-M   'P 1'
#
loop_
_entity.id
_entity.type
_entity.pdbx_description
1 polymer ?
#
loop_
_entity_poly.entity_id
_entity_poly.type
_entity_poly.pdbx_seq_one_letter_code
_entity_poly.pdbx_strand_id
1 'polypeptide(L)'
;MTDHFMRQALWATAIYNTGAALAFLFPGSLGALVGLPADAPLLHGVFLALFIQGFGVLYGWLALSERIDRGLVAFSGLMKASVFLLFLTLWITGHAGVLLVLVGIGDLAFAIIFHRWLKASAEPAPA
;
A
#
# COMPACT_ATOMS: atom_id res chain seq x y z
N MET A 1 10.65 15.55 -8.21
CA MET A 1 10.65 14.80 -6.93
C MET A 1 11.92 13.96 -6.89
N THR A 2 12.69 13.98 -5.81
CA THR A 2 14.03 13.34 -5.78
C THR A 2 13.96 11.86 -5.41
N ASP A 3 14.98 11.10 -5.79
CA ASP A 3 15.11 9.68 -5.41
C ASP A 3 15.25 9.49 -3.91
N HIS A 4 15.89 10.42 -3.19
CA HIS A 4 15.96 10.38 -1.74
C HIS A 4 14.57 10.40 -1.09
N PHE A 5 13.72 11.33 -1.52
CA PHE A 5 12.33 11.40 -1.05
C PHE A 5 11.54 10.14 -1.44
N MET A 6 11.78 9.61 -2.65
CA MET A 6 11.16 8.36 -3.09
C MET A 6 11.56 7.17 -2.21
N ARG A 7 12.83 7.07 -1.79
CA ARG A 7 13.29 6.02 -0.85
C ARG A 7 12.64 6.12 0.51
N GLN A 8 12.46 7.33 1.03
CA GLN A 8 11.71 7.55 2.27
C GLN A 8 10.26 7.13 2.13
N ALA A 9 9.61 7.46 1.00
CA ALA A 9 8.25 7.02 0.71
C ALA A 9 8.14 5.49 0.60
N LEU A 10 9.13 4.82 -0.01
CA LEU A 10 9.21 3.36 -0.09
C LEU A 10 9.35 2.72 1.30
N TRP A 11 10.21 3.26 2.18
CA TRP A 11 10.31 2.78 3.56
C TRP A 11 9.04 3.00 4.36
N ALA A 12 8.45 4.20 4.27
CA ALA A 12 7.20 4.50 4.94
C ALA A 12 6.08 3.56 4.48
N THR A 13 6.03 3.25 3.18
CA THR A 13 5.02 2.34 2.65
C THR A 13 5.27 0.88 3.02
N ALA A 14 6.53 0.47 3.19
CA ALA A 14 6.89 -0.85 3.69
C ALA A 14 6.40 -1.06 5.13
N ILE A 15 6.61 -0.05 6.00
CA ILE A 15 6.12 -0.05 7.38
C ILE A 15 4.59 -0.06 7.41
N TYR A 16 3.96 0.80 6.60
CA TYR A 16 2.50 0.84 6.46
C TYR A 16 1.92 -0.52 6.05
N ASN A 17 2.48 -1.16 5.01
CA ASN A 17 2.05 -2.49 4.57
C ASN A 17 2.28 -3.55 5.66
N THR A 18 3.37 -3.46 6.42
CA THR A 18 3.62 -4.38 7.54
C THR A 18 2.56 -4.23 8.62
N GLY A 19 2.18 -3.00 8.97
CA GLY A 19 1.08 -2.72 9.89
C GLY A 19 -0.26 -3.29 9.39
N ALA A 20 -0.57 -3.09 8.10
CA ALA A 20 -1.76 -3.65 7.48
C ALA A 20 -1.74 -5.19 7.48
N ALA A 21 -0.62 -5.83 7.15
CA ALA A 21 -0.48 -7.28 7.19
C ALA A 21 -0.72 -7.84 8.61
N LEU A 22 -0.18 -7.18 9.64
CA LEU A 22 -0.42 -7.55 11.03
C LEU A 22 -1.90 -7.38 11.43
N ALA A 23 -2.59 -6.35 10.93
CA ALA A 23 -4.02 -6.16 11.16
C ALA A 23 -4.86 -7.33 10.60
N PHE A 24 -4.51 -7.83 9.40
CA PHE A 24 -5.16 -9.00 8.80
C PHE A 24 -4.76 -10.33 9.45
N LEU A 25 -3.55 -10.43 9.99
CA LEU A 25 -3.10 -11.62 10.71
C LEU A 25 -3.73 -11.74 12.10
N PHE A 26 -4.02 -10.60 12.74
CA PHE A 26 -4.61 -10.51 14.07
C PHE A 26 -5.94 -9.72 14.06
N PRO A 27 -7.01 -10.25 13.41
CA PRO A 27 -8.24 -9.50 13.19
C PRO A 27 -8.97 -9.13 14.48
N GLY A 28 -8.90 -9.97 15.51
CA GLY A 28 -9.53 -9.71 16.81
C GLY A 28 -8.83 -8.64 17.67
N SER A 29 -7.63 -8.17 17.30
CA SER A 29 -6.90 -7.15 18.05
C SER A 29 -6.54 -5.96 17.16
N LEU A 30 -5.50 -6.06 16.35
CA LEU A 30 -5.05 -4.99 15.46
C LEU A 30 -6.07 -4.73 14.34
N GLY A 31 -6.68 -5.79 13.80
CA GLY A 31 -7.71 -5.65 12.78
C GLY A 31 -8.97 -4.95 13.29
N ALA A 32 -9.34 -5.13 14.55
CA ALA A 32 -10.49 -4.46 15.15
C ALA A 32 -10.32 -2.93 15.16
N LEU A 33 -9.08 -2.43 15.30
CA LEU A 33 -8.78 -0.98 15.25
C LEU A 33 -9.07 -0.35 13.88
N VAL A 34 -9.06 -1.16 12.82
CA VAL A 34 -9.33 -0.72 11.45
C VAL A 34 -10.68 -1.22 10.92
N GLY A 35 -11.49 -1.82 11.78
CA GLY A 35 -12.83 -2.30 11.46
C GLY A 35 -12.88 -3.61 10.67
N LEU A 36 -11.86 -4.46 10.79
CA LEU A 36 -11.89 -5.82 10.23
C LEU A 36 -12.79 -6.75 11.05
N PRO A 37 -13.54 -7.67 10.40
CA PRO A 37 -14.34 -8.67 11.08
C PRO A 37 -13.44 -9.71 11.77
N ALA A 38 -13.78 -10.05 13.01
CA ALA A 38 -13.01 -11.00 13.82
C ALA A 38 -13.29 -12.48 13.47
N ASP A 39 -14.39 -12.75 12.78
CA ASP A 39 -14.91 -14.08 12.46
C ASP A 39 -14.54 -14.58 11.05
N ALA A 40 -13.72 -13.82 10.31
CA ALA A 40 -13.23 -14.25 9.01
C ALA A 40 -12.38 -15.54 9.13
N PRO A 41 -12.50 -16.51 8.19
CA PRO A 41 -11.67 -17.71 8.25
C PRO A 41 -10.18 -17.37 8.18
N LEU A 42 -9.41 -17.90 9.14
CA LEU A 42 -7.98 -17.61 9.32
C LEU A 42 -7.16 -17.73 8.03
N LEU A 43 -7.46 -18.74 7.20
CA LEU A 43 -6.78 -18.99 5.93
C LEU A 43 -6.76 -17.75 5.03
N HIS A 44 -7.89 -17.05 4.89
CA HIS A 44 -7.98 -15.85 4.05
C HIS A 44 -7.16 -14.69 4.61
N GLY A 45 -7.23 -14.48 5.93
CA GLY A 45 -6.46 -13.45 6.63
C GLY A 45 -4.95 -13.67 6.49
N VAL A 46 -4.49 -14.93 6.64
CA VAL A 46 -3.07 -15.30 6.47
C VAL A 46 -2.60 -15.07 5.03
N PHE A 47 -3.37 -15.50 4.03
CA PHE A 47 -3.00 -15.25 2.62
C PHE A 47 -2.94 -13.76 2.31
N LEU A 48 -3.92 -12.98 2.77
CA LEU A 48 -3.95 -11.54 2.53
C LEU A 48 -2.79 -10.84 3.24
N ALA A 49 -2.50 -11.21 4.49
CA ALA A 49 -1.35 -10.73 5.23
C ALA A 49 -0.03 -11.05 4.50
N LEU A 50 0.12 -12.27 3.97
CA LEU A 50 1.30 -12.67 3.20
C LEU A 50 1.47 -11.82 1.93
N PHE A 51 0.41 -11.60 1.16
CA PHE A 51 0.48 -10.77 -0.05
C PHE A 51 0.83 -9.32 0.29
N ILE A 52 0.16 -8.73 1.29
CA ILE A 52 0.42 -7.36 1.74
C ILE A 52 1.87 -7.23 2.24
N GLN A 53 2.35 -8.19 3.03
CA GLN A 53 3.72 -8.21 3.53
C GLN A 53 4.73 -8.41 2.40
N GLY A 54 4.42 -9.24 1.39
CA GLY A 54 5.23 -9.41 0.19
C GLY A 54 5.46 -8.09 -0.54
N PHE A 55 4.41 -7.26 -0.69
CA PHE A 55 4.56 -5.89 -1.17
C PHE A 55 5.38 -5.01 -0.22
N GLY A 56 5.21 -5.14 1.09
CA GLY A 56 6.03 -4.44 2.08
C GLY A 56 7.53 -4.74 1.92
N VAL A 57 7.90 -6.01 1.76
CA VAL A 57 9.27 -6.45 1.49
C VAL A 57 9.75 -5.92 0.14
N LEU A 58 8.92 -5.96 -0.91
CA LEU A 58 9.24 -5.39 -2.21
C LEU A 58 9.58 -3.89 -2.11
N TYR A 59 8.83 -3.12 -1.34
CA TYR A 59 9.10 -1.69 -1.15
C TYR A 59 10.41 -1.46 -0.39
N GLY A 60 10.66 -2.21 0.69
CA GLY A 60 11.93 -2.17 1.41
C GLY A 60 13.11 -2.52 0.51
N TRP A 61 12.96 -3.55 -0.34
CA TRP A 61 13.96 -3.92 -1.34
C TRP A 61 14.20 -2.75 -2.30
N LEU A 62 13.16 -2.21 -2.93
CA LEU A 62 13.30 -1.07 -3.87
C LEU A 62 13.96 0.14 -3.21
N ALA A 63 13.69 0.39 -1.92
CA ALA A 63 14.32 1.46 -1.16
C ALA A 63 15.83 1.24 -0.96
N LEU A 64 16.29 -0.01 -0.93
CA LEU A 64 17.69 -0.41 -0.81
C LEU A 64 18.42 -0.54 -2.14
N SER A 65 17.71 -0.80 -3.24
CA SER A 65 18.30 -0.97 -4.57
C SER A 65 19.08 0.26 -5.03
N GLU A 66 20.25 0.07 -5.64
CA GLU A 66 21.05 1.16 -6.21
C GLU A 66 20.24 2.02 -7.19
N ARG A 67 19.46 1.36 -8.06
CA ARG A 67 18.50 2.01 -8.96
C ARG A 67 17.09 1.56 -8.62
N ILE A 68 16.17 2.52 -8.45
CA ILE A 68 14.76 2.25 -8.21
C ILE A 68 14.12 1.80 -9.53
N ASP A 69 13.58 0.59 -9.55
CA ASP A 69 12.89 0.04 -10.73
C ASP A 69 11.55 0.76 -10.96
N ARG A 70 11.45 1.42 -12.12
CA ARG A 70 10.29 2.26 -12.47
C ARG A 70 9.06 1.45 -12.82
N GLY A 71 9.22 0.27 -13.45
CA GLY A 71 8.12 -0.60 -13.81
C GLY A 71 7.45 -1.17 -12.57
N LEU A 72 8.26 -1.60 -11.58
CA LEU A 72 7.77 -2.08 -10.30
C LEU A 72 7.10 -0.96 -9.48
N VAL A 73 7.63 0.26 -9.49
CA VAL A 73 6.97 1.42 -8.85
C VAL A 73 5.63 1.74 -9.53
N ALA A 74 5.55 1.68 -10.86
CA ALA A 74 4.31 1.92 -11.60
C ALA A 74 3.24 0.86 -11.27
N PHE A 75 3.61 -0.41 -11.32
CA PHE A 75 2.73 -1.52 -10.93
C PHE A 75 2.27 -1.39 -9.48
N SER A 76 3.18 -1.02 -8.58
CA SER A 76 2.87 -0.81 -7.16
C SER A 76 1.90 0.34 -6.94
N GLY A 77 2.07 1.45 -7.66
CA GLY A 77 1.15 2.59 -7.60
C GLY A 77 -0.24 2.21 -8.08
N LEU A 78 -0.35 1.43 -9.16
CA LEU A 78 -1.62 0.91 -9.65
C LEU A 78 -2.30 0.01 -8.60
N MET A 79 -1.58 -0.96 -8.05
CA MET A 79 -2.12 -1.87 -7.03
C MET A 79 -2.60 -1.13 -5.78
N LYS A 80 -1.87 -0.11 -5.33
CA LYS A 80 -2.30 0.72 -4.18
C LYS A 80 -3.56 1.52 -4.48
N ALA A 81 -3.66 2.14 -5.66
CA ALA A 81 -4.89 2.80 -6.08
C ALA A 81 -6.06 1.81 -6.13
N SER A 82 -5.84 0.60 -6.63
CA SER A 82 -6.85 -0.47 -6.64
C SER A 82 -7.29 -0.90 -5.24
N VAL A 83 -6.39 -0.97 -4.25
CA VAL A 83 -6.75 -1.29 -2.85
C VAL A 83 -7.66 -0.21 -2.26
N PHE A 84 -7.33 1.08 -2.46
CA PHE A 84 -8.21 2.16 -2.02
C PHE A 84 -9.60 2.08 -2.67
N LEU A 85 -9.64 1.87 -4.00
CA LEU A 85 -10.90 1.73 -4.71
C LEU A 85 -11.71 0.54 -4.23
N LEU A 86 -11.06 -0.59 -3.93
CA LEU A 86 -11.71 -1.77 -3.35
C LEU A 86 -12.36 -1.44 -2.01
N PHE A 87 -11.65 -0.78 -1.08
CA PHE A 87 -12.20 -0.38 0.20
C PHE A 87 -13.36 0.60 0.05
N LEU A 88 -13.24 1.57 -0.86
CA LEU A 88 -14.31 2.49 -1.18
C LEU A 88 -15.55 1.75 -1.70
N THR A 89 -15.38 0.82 -2.64
CA THR A 89 -16.47 0.01 -3.20
C THR A 89 -17.15 -0.86 -2.14
N LEU A 90 -16.37 -1.52 -1.28
CA LEU A 90 -16.93 -2.33 -0.20
C LEU A 90 -17.71 -1.48 0.81
N TRP A 91 -17.25 -0.27 1.10
CA TRP A 91 -17.96 0.64 2.00
C TRP A 91 -19.29 1.14 1.40
N ILE A 92 -19.28 1.63 0.16
CA ILE A 92 -20.51 2.15 -0.48
C ILE A 92 -21.56 1.04 -0.74
N THR A 93 -21.13 -0.22 -0.84
CA THR A 93 -22.02 -1.37 -0.98
C THR A 93 -22.45 -1.98 0.36
N GLY A 94 -22.00 -1.43 1.50
CA GLY A 94 -22.38 -1.89 2.84
C GLY A 94 -21.65 -3.12 3.36
N HIS A 95 -20.56 -3.54 2.72
CA HIS A 95 -19.76 -4.72 3.09
C HIS A 95 -18.54 -4.39 3.97
N ALA A 96 -18.22 -3.11 4.15
CA ALA A 96 -17.09 -2.65 4.95
C ALA A 96 -17.43 -1.39 5.75
N GLY A 97 -16.77 -1.21 6.89
CA GLY A 97 -16.82 0.01 7.67
C GLY A 97 -16.01 1.15 7.05
N VAL A 98 -16.38 2.40 7.36
CA VAL A 98 -15.68 3.61 6.89
C VAL A 98 -14.19 3.64 7.30
N LEU A 99 -13.83 2.98 8.40
CA LEU A 99 -12.45 2.91 8.88
C LEU A 99 -11.49 2.30 7.83
N LEU A 100 -11.93 1.30 7.07
CA LEU A 100 -11.13 0.73 5.98
C LEU A 100 -10.86 1.75 4.88
N VAL A 101 -11.82 2.60 4.54
CA VAL A 101 -11.63 3.69 3.58
C VAL A 101 -10.60 4.68 4.10
N LEU A 102 -10.68 5.05 5.38
CA LEU A 102 -9.72 5.97 6.01
C LEU A 102 -8.30 5.41 6.00
N VAL A 103 -8.13 4.11 6.28
CA VAL A 103 -6.84 3.43 6.13
C VAL A 103 -6.36 3.49 4.68
N GLY A 104 -7.24 3.16 3.72
CA GLY A 104 -6.94 3.19 2.29
C GLY A 104 -6.52 4.56 1.75
N ILE A 105 -6.80 5.67 2.44
CA ILE A 105 -6.24 6.99 2.07
C ILE A 105 -4.71 6.95 2.05
N GLY A 106 -4.08 6.17 2.94
CA GLY A 106 -2.64 5.93 2.91
C GLY A 106 -2.18 5.31 1.59
N ASP A 107 -2.88 4.28 1.11
CA ASP A 107 -2.59 3.66 -0.18
C ASP A 107 -2.77 4.62 -1.35
N LEU A 108 -3.85 5.41 -1.36
CA LEU A 108 -4.05 6.45 -2.37
C LEU A 108 -2.94 7.50 -2.34
N ALA A 109 -2.53 7.95 -1.15
CA ALA A 109 -1.44 8.92 -0.99
C ALA A 109 -0.12 8.37 -1.55
N PHE A 110 0.25 7.14 -1.23
CA PHE A 110 1.45 6.50 -1.79
C PHE A 110 1.34 6.29 -3.30
N ALA A 111 0.18 5.91 -3.83
CA ALA A 111 -0.04 5.81 -5.27
C ALA A 111 0.19 7.14 -5.99
N ILE A 112 -0.31 8.25 -5.43
CA ILE A 112 -0.08 9.61 -5.95
C ILE A 112 1.41 9.97 -5.90
N ILE A 113 2.08 9.68 -4.79
CA ILE A 113 3.53 9.93 -4.63
C ILE A 113 4.32 9.18 -5.71
N PHE A 114 4.04 7.89 -5.91
CA PHE A 114 4.70 7.05 -6.90
C PHE A 114 4.48 7.58 -8.31
N HIS A 115 3.24 7.93 -8.64
CA HIS A 115 2.90 8.52 -9.95
C HIS A 115 3.62 9.84 -10.21
N ARG A 116 3.68 10.72 -9.21
CA ARG A 116 4.38 12.01 -9.32
C ARG A 116 5.88 11.84 -9.50
N TRP A 117 6.50 10.87 -8.82
CA TRP A 117 7.90 10.53 -9.06
C TRP A 117 8.14 10.03 -10.47
N LEU A 118 7.32 9.10 -10.94
CA LEU A 118 7.42 8.55 -12.30
C LEU A 118 7.32 9.66 -13.35
N LYS A 119 6.40 10.61 -13.20
CA LYS A 119 6.32 11.78 -14.11
C LYS A 119 7.54 12.67 -14.04
N ALA A 120 8.00 13.00 -12.84
CA ALA A 120 9.13 13.92 -12.65
C ALA A 120 10.45 13.40 -13.23
N SER A 121 10.65 12.08 -13.35
CA SER A 121 11.84 11.52 -14.01
C SER A 121 11.64 11.24 -15.51
N ALA A 122 10.46 11.54 -16.08
CA ALA A 122 10.18 11.38 -17.51
C ALA A 122 10.38 12.68 -18.31
N GLU A 123 10.44 13.84 -17.65
CA GLU A 123 10.77 15.12 -18.30
C GLU A 123 12.27 15.15 -18.67
N PRO A 124 12.63 15.33 -19.96
CA PRO A 124 14.00 15.64 -20.32
C PRO A 124 14.39 17.04 -19.83
N ALA A 125 15.65 17.22 -19.45
CA ALA A 125 16.19 18.54 -19.12
C ALA A 125 15.99 19.51 -20.32
N PRO A 126 15.62 20.78 -20.09
CA PRO A 126 15.60 21.77 -21.16
C PRO A 126 17.01 21.86 -21.78
N ALA A 127 17.06 21.75 -23.11
CA ALA A 127 18.27 21.82 -23.93
C ALA A 127 18.95 23.19 -23.85
#